data_AF-X1QJ07-F1
#
_entry.id   AF-X1QJ07-F1
#
_cell.length_a   1.000
_cell.length_b   1.000
_cell.length_c   1.000
_cell.angle_alpha   90.00
_cell.angle_beta   90.00
_cell.angle_gamma   90.00
#
_symmetry.space_group_name_H-M   'P 1'
#
loop_
_entity.id
_entity.type
_entity.pdbx_description
1 polymer ?
#
loop_
_entity_poly.entity_id
_entity_poly.type
_entity_poly.pdbx_seq_one_letter_code
_entity_poly.pdbx_strand_id
1 'polypeptide(L)'
;MILPFRDNFEMPSFSHHDLQLLNPSFDSPLVDVLAELEFLRRLRLEGDTPPQVFFQLKALFHTLESLGSARIEGNHTTLADYIDSKVEGKAESTDQLLEIANIEKAMDYIEEVIKPGADLTEHTIRELHAMTVLGLRREGDRTPGAYREGAVRIAQAEHVPPDGVLVAQYMQELVSFINRDDSPKYALMKVALAHHRFGWIHP
;
A
#
# COMPACT_ATOMS: atom_id res chain seq x y z
N MET A 1 19.04 -34.99 32.25
CA MET A 1 18.59 -33.61 32.54
C MET A 1 17.79 -33.17 31.32
N ILE A 2 16.47 -33.33 31.38
CA ILE A 2 15.57 -32.99 30.27
C ILE A 2 15.30 -31.49 30.42
N LEU A 3 15.78 -30.69 29.49
CA LEU A 3 15.40 -29.28 29.39
C LEU A 3 13.95 -29.22 28.89
N PRO A 4 13.07 -28.40 29.49
CA PRO A 4 11.73 -28.22 28.95
C PRO A 4 11.84 -27.42 27.64
N PHE A 5 11.31 -27.99 26.56
CA PHE A 5 10.95 -27.23 25.37
C PHE A 5 9.91 -26.18 25.80
N ARG A 6 10.31 -24.91 25.84
CA ARG A 6 9.37 -23.78 25.86
C ARG A 6 9.07 -23.41 24.42
N ASP A 7 8.15 -24.16 23.82
CA ASP A 7 7.44 -23.69 22.64
C ASP A 7 6.32 -22.75 23.10
N ASN A 8 6.69 -21.51 23.47
CA ASN A 8 5.72 -20.41 23.49
C ASN A 8 5.53 -19.97 22.03
N PHE A 9 4.84 -20.78 21.22
CA PHE A 9 4.21 -20.26 20.02
C PHE A 9 2.95 -19.53 20.48
N GLU A 10 3.01 -18.19 20.55
CA GLU A 10 1.78 -17.41 20.67
C GLU A 10 0.87 -17.76 19.50
N MET A 11 -0.32 -18.27 19.80
CA MET A 11 -1.28 -18.60 18.75
C MET A 11 -1.73 -17.31 18.10
N PRO A 12 -1.78 -17.25 16.76
CA PRO A 12 -2.25 -16.06 16.08
C PRO A 12 -3.63 -15.68 16.57
N SER A 13 -3.80 -14.40 16.89
CA SER A 13 -5.04 -13.89 17.46
C SER A 13 -5.38 -12.52 16.90
N PHE A 14 -6.68 -12.24 16.89
CA PHE A 14 -7.19 -10.92 16.58
C PHE A 14 -7.13 -10.08 17.85
N SER A 15 -6.49 -8.91 17.76
CA SER A 15 -6.47 -7.90 18.81
C SER A 15 -6.93 -6.57 18.25
N HIS A 16 -8.06 -6.06 18.76
CA HIS A 16 -8.57 -4.74 18.39
C HIS A 16 -7.73 -3.64 19.03
N HIS A 17 -7.42 -2.63 18.23
CA HIS A 17 -6.81 -1.38 18.68
C HIS A 17 -7.52 -0.21 18.00
N ASP A 18 -7.73 0.87 18.74
CA ASP A 18 -8.36 2.08 18.21
C ASP A 18 -7.42 2.82 17.26
N LEU A 19 -7.95 3.26 16.13
CA LEU A 19 -7.18 4.04 15.16
C LEU A 19 -7.12 5.51 15.60
N GLN A 20 -5.99 5.90 16.20
CA GLN A 20 -5.79 7.24 16.73
C GLN A 20 -4.39 7.76 16.43
N LEU A 21 -4.24 9.09 16.41
CA LEU A 21 -2.91 9.69 16.35
C LEU A 21 -2.12 9.34 17.59
N LEU A 22 -0.85 9.01 17.38
CA LEU A 22 0.08 8.75 18.47
C LEU A 22 0.53 10.08 19.09
N ASN A 23 0.73 10.06 20.41
CA ASN A 23 1.34 11.15 21.15
C ASN A 23 2.66 10.68 21.78
N PRO A 24 3.71 10.45 20.96
CA PRO A 24 4.99 10.01 21.48
C PRO A 24 5.59 11.08 22.40
N SER A 25 6.35 10.64 23.40
CA SER A 25 7.13 11.56 24.24
C SER A 25 8.18 12.29 23.40
N PHE A 26 8.56 13.49 23.81
CA PHE A 26 9.49 14.33 23.05
C PHE A 26 10.89 13.69 22.89
N ASP A 27 11.29 12.87 23.85
CA ASP A 27 12.53 12.08 23.85
C ASP A 27 12.42 10.75 23.10
N SER A 28 11.29 10.48 22.44
CA SER A 28 11.10 9.28 21.64
C SER A 28 11.90 9.36 20.34
N PRO A 29 12.64 8.29 19.95
CA PRO A 29 13.30 8.22 18.65
C PRO A 29 12.33 8.41 17.46
N LEU A 30 11.04 8.14 17.65
CA LEU A 30 10.03 8.37 16.63
C LEU A 30 9.88 9.87 16.31
N VAL A 31 10.03 10.75 17.30
CA VAL A 31 9.94 12.20 17.09
C VAL A 31 11.10 12.68 16.23
N ASP A 32 12.30 12.15 16.43
CA ASP A 32 13.47 12.46 15.60
C ASP A 32 13.24 12.07 14.15
N VAL A 33 12.80 10.83 13.91
CA VAL A 33 12.48 10.34 12.56
C VAL A 33 11.40 11.20 11.89
N LEU A 34 10.30 11.51 12.61
CA LEU A 34 9.23 12.35 12.06
C LEU A 34 9.72 13.76 11.72
N ALA A 35 10.63 14.33 12.53
CA ALA A 35 11.18 15.66 12.30
C ALA A 35 12.09 15.68 11.06
N GLU A 36 12.96 14.68 10.88
CA GLU A 36 13.82 14.56 9.70
C GLU A 36 13.01 14.41 8.41
N LEU A 37 11.98 13.58 8.47
CA LEU A 37 11.12 13.23 7.34
C LEU A 37 10.22 14.42 6.95
N GLU A 38 9.76 15.19 7.94
CA GLU A 38 9.07 16.48 7.72
C GLU A 38 10.00 17.55 7.13
N PHE A 39 11.28 17.57 7.55
CA PHE A 39 12.29 18.45 6.96
C PHE A 39 12.47 18.15 5.47
N LEU A 40 12.59 16.87 5.09
CA LEU A 40 12.67 16.44 3.70
C LEU A 40 11.43 16.84 2.90
N ARG A 41 10.23 16.71 3.47
CA ARG A 41 8.97 17.10 2.80
C ARG A 41 8.92 18.60 2.45
N ARG A 42 9.62 19.45 3.21
CA ARG A 42 9.70 20.88 2.95
C ARG A 42 10.70 21.24 1.86
N LEU A 43 11.58 20.31 1.46
CA LEU A 43 12.45 20.50 0.31
C LEU A 43 11.57 20.53 -0.94
N ARG A 44 11.21 21.74 -1.35
CA ARG A 44 10.55 21.94 -2.64
C ARG A 44 11.56 21.61 -3.73
N LEU A 45 11.29 20.56 -4.48
CA LEU A 45 11.93 20.29 -5.76
C LEU A 45 11.38 21.30 -6.79
N GLU A 46 11.68 22.58 -6.59
CA GLU A 46 11.54 23.60 -7.63
C GLU A 46 12.77 23.47 -8.53
N GLY A 47 12.54 23.13 -9.79
CA GLY A 47 13.60 22.82 -10.74
C GLY A 47 13.39 23.50 -12.09
N ASP A 48 14.49 23.77 -12.78
CA ASP A 48 14.59 24.17 -14.19
C ASP A 48 14.49 22.96 -15.14
N THR A 49 14.13 21.79 -14.62
CA THR A 49 14.07 20.53 -15.37
C THR A 49 13.05 20.66 -16.50
N PRO A 50 13.46 20.45 -17.77
CA PRO A 50 12.53 20.49 -18.89
C PRO A 50 11.38 19.49 -18.67
N PRO A 51 10.11 19.86 -18.98
CA PRO A 51 8.96 19.01 -18.70
C PRO A 51 9.09 17.58 -19.25
N GLN A 52 9.69 17.43 -20.43
CA GLN A 52 9.92 16.13 -21.05
C GLN A 52 10.82 15.22 -20.19
N VAL A 53 11.89 15.78 -19.62
CA VAL A 53 12.81 15.02 -18.74
C VAL A 53 12.11 14.65 -17.45
N PHE A 54 11.32 15.56 -16.88
CA PHE A 54 10.53 15.28 -15.69
C PHE A 54 9.56 14.10 -15.91
N PHE A 55 8.79 14.11 -17.00
CA PHE A 55 7.86 13.02 -17.32
C PHE A 55 8.58 11.69 -17.61
N GLN A 56 9.78 11.72 -18.20
CA GLN A 56 10.60 10.53 -18.40
C GLN A 56 11.09 9.94 -17.06
N LEU A 57 11.60 10.79 -16.16
CA LEU A 57 12.03 10.35 -14.83
C LEU A 57 10.85 9.80 -14.03
N LYS A 58 9.70 10.48 -14.07
CA LYS A 58 8.47 10.03 -13.44
C LYS A 58 8.05 8.64 -13.94
N ALA A 59 8.02 8.43 -15.26
CA ALA A 59 7.68 7.15 -15.85
C ALA A 59 8.66 6.04 -15.43
N LEU A 60 9.95 6.36 -15.31
CA LEU A 60 10.96 5.44 -14.78
C LEU A 60 10.67 5.07 -13.32
N PHE A 61 10.37 6.04 -12.46
CA PHE A 61 10.03 5.78 -11.06
C PHE A 61 8.74 4.97 -10.91
N HIS A 62 7.71 5.21 -11.74
CA HIS A 62 6.51 4.36 -11.76
C HIS A 62 6.85 2.91 -12.17
N THR A 63 7.73 2.73 -13.16
CA THR A 63 8.22 1.39 -13.54
C THR A 63 8.94 0.71 -12.37
N LEU A 64 9.80 1.44 -11.67
CA LEU A 64 10.54 0.89 -10.53
C LEU A 64 9.63 0.55 -9.34
N GLU A 65 8.64 1.41 -9.06
CA GLU A 65 7.69 1.22 -7.96
C GLU A 65 6.76 0.02 -8.22
N SER A 66 6.27 -0.14 -9.45
CA SER A 66 5.44 -1.28 -9.84
C SER A 66 6.21 -2.61 -9.75
N LEU A 67 7.46 -2.64 -10.23
CA LEU A 67 8.36 -3.78 -10.06
C LEU A 67 8.64 -4.09 -8.58
N GLY A 68 8.91 -3.05 -7.77
CA GLY A 68 9.17 -3.17 -6.35
C GLY A 68 7.98 -3.71 -5.57
N SER A 69 6.78 -3.21 -5.87
CA SER A 69 5.52 -3.66 -5.29
C SER A 69 5.24 -5.13 -5.63
N ALA A 70 5.28 -5.49 -6.92
CA ALA A 70 5.07 -6.88 -7.35
C ALA A 70 6.13 -7.84 -6.78
N ARG A 71 7.37 -7.36 -6.60
CA ARG A 71 8.47 -8.17 -6.05
C ARG A 71 8.19 -8.62 -4.61
N ILE A 72 7.56 -7.77 -3.81
CA ILE A 72 7.19 -8.09 -2.41
C ILE A 72 6.20 -9.26 -2.40
N GLU A 73 5.28 -9.31 -3.37
CA GLU A 73 4.29 -10.38 -3.55
C GLU A 73 4.84 -11.62 -4.31
N GLY A 74 6.15 -11.68 -4.56
CA GLY A 74 6.79 -12.86 -5.18
C GLY A 74 6.81 -12.84 -6.72
N ASN A 75 6.65 -11.69 -7.36
CA ASN A 75 6.99 -11.51 -8.76
C ASN A 75 8.52 -11.43 -8.95
N HIS A 76 9.07 -12.15 -9.95
CA HIS A 76 10.50 -12.23 -10.18
C HIS A 76 11.00 -11.53 -11.45
N THR A 77 10.10 -10.85 -12.18
CA THR A 77 10.41 -10.07 -13.38
C THR A 77 11.52 -9.06 -13.08
N THR A 78 12.52 -8.97 -13.97
CA THR A 78 13.57 -7.95 -13.87
C THR A 78 13.19 -6.69 -14.63
N LEU A 79 13.85 -5.57 -14.32
CA LEU A 79 13.66 -4.31 -15.05
C LEU A 79 13.95 -4.48 -16.56
N ALA A 80 15.02 -5.22 -16.91
CA ALA A 80 15.37 -5.46 -18.30
C ALA A 80 14.27 -6.22 -19.03
N ASP A 81 13.79 -7.33 -18.45
CA ASP A 81 12.73 -8.16 -19.04
C ASP A 81 11.44 -7.36 -19.25
N TYR A 82 11.07 -6.51 -18.29
CA TYR A 82 9.86 -5.70 -18.38
C TYR A 82 9.97 -4.61 -19.45
N ILE A 83 11.11 -3.92 -19.53
CA ILE A 83 11.35 -2.88 -20.54
C ILE A 83 11.39 -3.49 -21.95
N ASP A 84 12.10 -4.60 -22.14
CA ASP A 84 12.14 -5.32 -23.42
C ASP A 84 10.72 -5.76 -23.83
N SER A 85 9.95 -6.31 -22.89
CA SER A 85 8.56 -6.68 -23.12
C SER A 85 7.67 -5.47 -23.49
N LYS A 86 7.86 -4.30 -22.86
CA LYS A 86 7.15 -3.07 -23.21
C LYS A 86 7.47 -2.61 -24.63
N VAL A 87 8.75 -2.61 -25.01
CA VAL A 87 9.20 -2.21 -26.36
C VAL A 87 8.64 -3.14 -27.43
N GLU A 88 8.52 -4.44 -27.13
CA GLU A 88 7.91 -5.42 -28.03
C GLU A 88 6.37 -5.41 -28.04
N GLY A 89 5.71 -4.58 -27.21
CA GLY A 89 4.26 -4.54 -27.07
C GLY A 89 3.67 -5.78 -26.37
N LYS A 90 4.46 -6.46 -25.53
CA LYS A 90 4.13 -7.71 -24.83
C LYS A 90 4.10 -7.58 -23.31
N ALA A 91 4.01 -6.36 -22.78
CA ALA A 91 3.98 -6.09 -21.34
C ALA A 91 2.79 -6.71 -20.57
N GLU A 92 1.83 -7.32 -21.28
CA GLU A 92 0.66 -8.00 -20.68
C GLU A 92 0.59 -9.49 -21.09
N SER A 93 1.66 -10.02 -21.70
CA SER A 93 1.65 -11.35 -22.32
C SER A 93 1.74 -12.51 -21.32
N THR A 94 2.19 -12.25 -20.10
CA THR A 94 2.29 -13.24 -19.03
C THR A 94 1.64 -12.68 -17.76
N ASP A 95 1.23 -13.57 -16.85
CA ASP A 95 0.61 -13.18 -15.58
C ASP A 95 1.50 -12.22 -14.77
N GLN A 96 2.81 -12.48 -14.73
CA GLN A 96 3.78 -11.63 -14.03
C GLN A 96 3.96 -10.25 -14.67
N LEU A 97 3.96 -10.17 -16.00
CA LEU A 97 4.07 -8.88 -16.69
C LEU A 97 2.76 -8.08 -16.56
N LEU A 98 1.62 -8.77 -16.66
CA LEU A 98 0.29 -8.17 -16.47
C LEU A 98 0.12 -7.59 -15.06
N GLU A 99 0.63 -8.26 -14.03
CA GLU A 99 0.62 -7.76 -12.64
C GLU A 99 1.30 -6.39 -12.53
N ILE A 100 2.50 -6.25 -13.12
CA ILE A 100 3.25 -4.99 -13.13
C ILE A 100 2.50 -3.92 -13.93
N ALA A 101 1.98 -4.28 -15.11
CA ALA A 101 1.21 -3.38 -15.95
C ALA A 101 -0.09 -2.89 -15.26
N ASN A 102 -0.75 -3.74 -14.48
CA ASN A 102 -1.94 -3.38 -13.71
C ASN A 102 -1.59 -2.38 -12.59
N ILE A 103 -0.48 -2.58 -11.88
CA ILE A 103 -0.01 -1.64 -10.86
C ILE A 103 0.32 -0.28 -11.47
N GLU A 104 0.99 -0.24 -12.64
CA GLU A 104 1.24 1.02 -13.37
C GLU A 104 -0.07 1.73 -13.74
N LYS A 105 -1.04 1.00 -14.30
CA LYS A 105 -2.38 1.57 -14.61
C LYS A 105 -3.08 2.11 -13.38
N ALA A 106 -2.96 1.42 -12.25
CA ALA A 106 -3.54 1.87 -10.98
C ALA A 106 -2.86 3.16 -10.47
N MET A 107 -1.54 3.29 -10.61
CA MET A 107 -0.83 4.53 -10.29
C MET A 107 -1.27 5.69 -11.19
N ASP A 108 -1.36 5.46 -12.51
CA ASP A 108 -1.83 6.48 -13.45
C ASP A 108 -3.28 6.92 -13.12
N TYR A 109 -4.14 5.97 -12.73
CA TYR A 109 -5.50 6.27 -12.28
C TYR A 109 -5.54 7.17 -11.04
N ILE A 110 -4.70 6.90 -10.02
CA ILE A 110 -4.60 7.74 -8.81
C ILE A 110 -4.32 9.19 -9.19
N GLU A 111 -3.39 9.43 -10.12
CA GLU A 111 -3.03 10.78 -10.55
C GLU A 111 -4.14 11.49 -11.33
N GLU A 112 -4.93 10.72 -12.07
CA GLU A 112 -6.08 11.23 -12.80
C GLU A 112 -7.18 11.70 -11.83
N VAL A 113 -7.54 10.86 -10.85
CA VAL A 113 -8.75 11.08 -10.03
C VAL A 113 -8.49 11.80 -8.72
N ILE A 114 -7.31 11.66 -8.11
CA ILE A 114 -6.98 12.32 -6.84
C ILE A 114 -6.38 13.69 -7.12
N LYS A 115 -7.15 14.74 -6.82
CA LYS A 115 -6.70 16.14 -6.89
C LYS A 115 -6.40 16.69 -5.50
N PRO A 116 -5.53 17.71 -5.37
CA PRO A 116 -5.28 18.36 -4.09
C PRO A 116 -6.59 18.80 -3.41
N GLY A 117 -6.81 18.35 -2.18
CA GLY A 117 -8.02 18.64 -1.40
C GLY A 117 -9.20 17.70 -1.67
N ALA A 118 -9.07 16.69 -2.53
CA ALA A 118 -10.07 15.63 -2.66
C ALA A 118 -9.96 14.62 -1.52
N ASP A 119 -11.11 14.13 -1.05
CA ASP A 119 -11.20 13.06 -0.08
C ASP A 119 -10.88 11.70 -0.72
N LEU A 120 -10.16 10.84 0.00
CA LEU A 120 -10.06 9.43 -0.36
C LEU A 120 -11.39 8.73 -0.04
N THR A 121 -11.86 7.85 -0.90
CA THR A 121 -13.11 7.12 -0.67
C THR A 121 -12.90 5.60 -0.66
N GLU A 122 -13.78 4.87 0.01
CA GLU A 122 -13.82 3.40 -0.08
C GLU A 122 -14.00 2.94 -1.54
N HIS A 123 -14.75 3.70 -2.34
CA HIS A 123 -14.92 3.42 -3.76
C HIS A 123 -13.59 3.47 -4.51
N THR A 124 -12.79 4.52 -4.32
CA THR A 124 -11.46 4.64 -4.93
C THR A 124 -10.56 3.47 -4.54
N ILE A 125 -10.53 3.09 -3.26
CA ILE A 125 -9.73 1.94 -2.79
C ILE A 125 -10.16 0.64 -3.48
N ARG A 126 -11.47 0.44 -3.60
CA ARG A 126 -12.05 -0.75 -4.23
C ARG A 126 -11.81 -0.79 -5.74
N GLU A 127 -11.83 0.36 -6.41
CA GLU A 127 -11.44 0.46 -7.82
C GLU A 127 -9.96 0.15 -8.02
N LEU A 128 -9.08 0.64 -7.14
CA LEU A 128 -7.67 0.29 -7.18
C LEU A 128 -7.46 -1.21 -7.06
N HIS A 129 -8.13 -1.86 -6.11
CA HIS A 129 -8.11 -3.33 -6.00
C HIS A 129 -8.60 -4.00 -7.29
N ALA A 130 -9.72 -3.54 -7.86
CA ALA A 130 -10.24 -4.12 -9.09
C ALA A 130 -9.27 -3.99 -10.28
N MET A 131 -8.57 -2.87 -10.38
CA MET A 131 -7.57 -2.63 -11.41
C MET A 131 -6.32 -3.48 -11.23
N THR A 132 -5.80 -3.59 -9.99
CA THR A 132 -4.54 -4.30 -9.72
C THR A 132 -4.65 -5.80 -10.01
N VAL A 133 -5.80 -6.42 -9.69
CA VAL A 133 -6.01 -7.87 -9.85
C VAL A 133 -6.62 -8.27 -11.19
N LEU A 134 -6.89 -7.31 -12.08
CA LEU A 134 -7.65 -7.54 -13.32
C LEU A 134 -6.95 -8.56 -14.23
N GLY A 135 -7.62 -9.68 -14.50
CA GLY A 135 -7.12 -10.70 -15.43
C GLY A 135 -5.98 -11.57 -14.90
N LEU A 136 -5.54 -11.35 -13.65
CA LEU A 136 -4.51 -12.16 -13.01
C LEU A 136 -5.06 -13.53 -12.59
N ARG A 137 -4.18 -14.53 -12.62
CA ARG A 137 -4.47 -15.90 -12.17
C ARG A 137 -3.81 -16.21 -10.84
N ARG A 138 -2.55 -15.80 -10.66
CA ARG A 138 -1.78 -16.06 -9.43
C ARG A 138 -2.19 -15.10 -8.31
N GLU A 139 -2.04 -13.81 -8.57
CA GLU A 139 -2.41 -12.72 -7.66
C GLU A 139 -3.77 -12.10 -8.05
N GLY A 140 -4.67 -12.94 -8.58
CA GLY A 140 -6.01 -12.53 -8.97
C GLY A 140 -7.02 -12.66 -7.83
N ASP A 141 -8.08 -11.86 -7.89
CA ASP A 141 -9.23 -11.97 -6.98
C ASP A 141 -10.48 -12.45 -7.73
N ARG A 142 -11.33 -13.22 -7.06
CA ARG A 142 -12.58 -13.77 -7.64
C ARG A 142 -13.71 -12.74 -7.68
N THR A 143 -13.59 -11.69 -6.88
CA THR A 143 -14.52 -10.60 -6.67
C THR A 143 -13.77 -9.25 -6.68
N PRO A 144 -13.13 -8.87 -7.81
CA PRO A 144 -12.35 -7.64 -7.89
C PRO A 144 -13.13 -6.42 -7.39
N GLY A 145 -12.54 -5.67 -6.46
CA GLY A 145 -13.16 -4.51 -5.84
C GLY A 145 -14.29 -4.79 -4.84
N ALA A 146 -14.53 -6.03 -4.43
CA ALA A 146 -15.34 -6.34 -3.25
C ALA A 146 -14.46 -6.41 -1.99
N TYR A 147 -15.05 -6.16 -0.83
CA TYR A 147 -14.45 -6.58 0.43
C TYR A 147 -14.69 -8.06 0.64
N ARG A 148 -13.76 -8.74 1.31
CA ARG A 148 -13.92 -10.15 1.64
C ARG A 148 -15.09 -10.37 2.60
N GLU A 149 -15.84 -11.46 2.37
CA GLU A 149 -16.91 -11.90 3.27
C GLU A 149 -16.41 -12.92 4.31
N GLY A 150 -15.29 -13.57 4.04
CA GLY A 150 -14.75 -14.65 4.85
C GLY A 150 -13.54 -14.24 5.69
N ALA A 151 -13.19 -15.09 6.65
CA ALA A 151 -11.94 -14.99 7.39
C ALA A 151 -10.74 -15.34 6.50
N VAL A 152 -9.64 -14.64 6.70
CA VAL A 152 -8.36 -14.84 6.01
C VAL A 152 -7.23 -14.92 7.04
N ARG A 153 -6.10 -15.49 6.63
CA ARG A 153 -4.90 -15.59 7.47
C ARG A 153 -3.70 -15.17 6.65
N ILE A 154 -2.88 -14.31 7.25
CA ILE A 154 -1.62 -13.90 6.66
C ILE A 154 -0.57 -14.97 7.00
N ALA A 155 0.10 -15.49 5.99
CA ALA A 155 1.16 -16.48 6.20
C ALA A 155 2.27 -15.87 7.06
N GLN A 156 2.78 -16.64 8.03
CA GLN A 156 3.88 -16.23 8.92
C GLN A 156 3.59 -15.00 9.82
N ALA A 157 2.33 -14.56 9.93
CA ALA A 157 1.94 -13.49 10.84
C ALA A 157 1.31 -14.04 12.14
N GLU A 158 1.60 -13.39 13.26
CA GLU A 158 0.90 -13.57 14.54
C GLU A 158 -0.47 -12.86 14.54
N HIS A 159 -0.64 -11.86 13.69
CA HIS A 159 -1.89 -11.15 13.51
C HIS A 159 -2.92 -11.99 12.75
N VAL A 160 -4.15 -12.03 13.26
CA VAL A 160 -5.33 -12.53 12.54
C VAL A 160 -6.20 -11.32 12.17
N PRO A 161 -6.44 -11.07 10.87
CA PRO A 161 -7.33 -10.00 10.43
C PRO A 161 -8.75 -10.09 11.02
N PRO A 162 -9.48 -8.97 11.11
CA PRO A 162 -10.87 -8.97 11.59
C PRO A 162 -11.76 -9.92 10.79
N ASP A 163 -12.88 -10.32 11.37
CA ASP A 163 -13.90 -11.08 10.62
C ASP A 163 -14.39 -10.28 9.40
N GLY A 164 -14.74 -10.98 8.31
CA GLY A 164 -15.21 -10.36 7.06
C GLY A 164 -16.40 -9.41 7.28
N VAL A 165 -17.29 -9.73 8.22
CA VAL A 165 -18.45 -8.87 8.54
C VAL A 165 -18.07 -7.51 9.12
N LEU A 166 -16.86 -7.37 9.68
CA LEU A 166 -16.36 -6.13 10.28
C LEU A 166 -15.51 -5.30 9.30
N VAL A 167 -15.10 -5.85 8.16
CA VAL A 167 -14.18 -5.19 7.22
C VAL A 167 -14.74 -3.85 6.75
N ALA A 168 -16.00 -3.80 6.33
CA ALA A 168 -16.62 -2.56 5.87
C ALA A 168 -16.62 -1.47 6.96
N GLN A 169 -16.92 -1.85 8.21
CA GLN A 169 -16.89 -0.90 9.33
C GLN A 169 -15.48 -0.35 9.57
N TYR A 170 -14.46 -1.21 9.56
CA TYR A 170 -13.08 -0.77 9.77
C TYR A 170 -12.52 0.04 8.58
N MET A 171 -12.94 -0.27 7.36
CA MET A 171 -12.57 0.52 6.17
C MET A 171 -13.19 1.92 6.20
N GLN A 172 -14.45 2.03 6.64
CA GLN A 172 -15.09 3.33 6.87
C GLN A 172 -14.36 4.14 7.95
N GLU A 173 -13.96 3.51 9.05
CA GLU A 173 -13.15 4.15 10.11
C GLU A 173 -11.80 4.63 9.54
N LEU A 174 -11.11 3.78 8.76
CA LEU A 174 -9.83 4.11 8.15
C LEU A 174 -9.92 5.30 7.19
N VAL A 175 -10.90 5.30 6.29
CA VAL A 175 -11.12 6.40 5.35
C VAL A 175 -11.46 7.69 6.09
N SER A 176 -12.30 7.61 7.12
CA SER A 176 -12.62 8.77 7.97
C SER A 176 -11.38 9.33 8.67
N PHE A 177 -10.50 8.45 9.17
CA PHE A 177 -9.23 8.85 9.79
C PHE A 177 -8.29 9.52 8.78
N ILE A 178 -8.16 8.97 7.57
CA ILE A 178 -7.31 9.53 6.50
C ILE A 178 -7.78 10.95 6.15
N ASN A 179 -9.07 11.15 5.93
CA ASN A 179 -9.64 12.44 5.51
C ASN A 179 -9.79 13.46 6.65
N ARG A 180 -9.59 13.05 7.92
CA ARG A 180 -9.71 13.97 9.05
C ARG A 180 -8.75 15.17 8.92
N ASP A 181 -9.27 16.37 9.14
CA ASP A 181 -8.52 17.63 9.07
C ASP A 181 -7.60 17.81 10.30
N ASP A 182 -6.53 17.01 10.33
CA ASP A 182 -5.47 17.11 11.33
C ASP A 182 -4.36 18.05 10.86
N SER A 183 -3.62 18.63 11.81
CA SER A 183 -2.47 19.49 11.50
C SER A 183 -1.47 18.81 10.55
N PRO A 184 -0.92 19.52 9.53
CA PRO A 184 0.00 18.93 8.55
C PRO A 184 1.23 18.23 9.12
N LYS A 185 1.62 18.56 10.35
CA LYS A 185 2.73 17.90 11.08
C LYS A 185 2.47 16.41 11.35
N TYR A 186 1.21 15.98 11.31
CA TYR A 186 0.83 14.58 11.52
C TYR A 186 0.76 13.77 10.22
N ALA A 187 0.95 14.39 9.04
CA ALA A 187 0.70 13.72 7.76
C ALA A 187 1.50 12.41 7.58
N LEU A 188 2.80 12.43 7.90
CA LEU A 188 3.65 11.22 7.79
C LEU A 188 3.24 10.13 8.78
N MET A 189 2.86 10.53 10.00
CA MET A 189 2.31 9.60 10.99
C MET A 189 0.98 9.01 10.52
N LYS A 190 0.10 9.82 9.91
CA LYS A 190 -1.16 9.34 9.34
C LYS A 190 -0.93 8.34 8.21
N VAL A 191 0.05 8.58 7.33
CA VAL A 191 0.42 7.64 6.26
C VAL A 191 0.85 6.29 6.85
N ALA A 192 1.76 6.30 7.83
CA ALA A 192 2.23 5.07 8.46
C ALA A 192 1.10 4.31 9.19
N LEU A 193 0.26 5.03 9.97
CA LEU A 193 -0.88 4.44 10.67
C LEU A 193 -1.93 3.89 9.68
N ALA A 194 -2.21 4.61 8.60
CA ALA A 194 -3.15 4.18 7.58
C ALA A 194 -2.65 2.94 6.84
N HIS A 195 -1.36 2.91 6.46
CA HIS A 195 -0.75 1.76 5.82
C HIS A 195 -0.79 0.52 6.73
N HIS A 196 -0.38 0.67 7.99
CA HIS A 196 -0.46 -0.40 8.98
C HIS A 196 -1.91 -0.86 9.20
N ARG A 197 -2.85 0.08 9.37
CA ARG A 197 -4.27 -0.25 9.58
C ARG A 197 -4.88 -0.96 8.38
N PHE A 198 -4.56 -0.56 7.16
CA PHE A 198 -5.02 -1.23 5.95
C PHE A 198 -4.54 -2.69 5.92
N GLY A 199 -3.25 -2.94 6.17
CA GLY A 199 -2.71 -4.30 6.28
C GLY A 199 -3.29 -5.11 7.45
N TRP A 200 -3.61 -4.45 8.57
CA TRP A 200 -4.27 -5.07 9.73
C TRP A 200 -5.73 -5.46 9.44
N ILE A 201 -6.48 -4.64 8.69
CA ILE A 201 -7.85 -4.97 8.25
C ILE A 201 -7.80 -6.12 7.23
N HIS A 202 -6.81 -6.07 6.33
CA HIS A 202 -6.63 -6.97 5.19
C HIS A 202 -7.96 -7.13 4.42
N PRO A 203 -8.52 -6.02 3.89
CA PRO A 203 -9.91 -5.94 3.43
C PRO A 203 -10.23 -6.78 2.19
#